data_AF-A0A0N1L3K8-F1
#
_entry.id   AF-A0A0N1L3K8-F1
#
_cell.length_a   1.000
_cell.length_b   1.000
_cell.length_c   1.000
_cell.angle_alpha   90.00
_cell.angle_beta   90.00
_cell.angle_gamma   90.00
#
_symmetry.space_group_name_H-M   'P 1'
#
loop_
_entity.id
_entity.type
_entity.pdbx_description
1 polymer ?
#
loop_
_entity_poly.entity_id
_entity_poly.type
_entity_poly.pdbx_seq_one_letter_code
_entity_poly.pdbx_strand_id
1 'polypeptide(L)'
;MSSALHQPIGSFDISTIRNALRHAGFRHEEPLCELDRGAARHAITLYQKGVRRSGDLTPAVNLWADKTVLTRQKHNVQGSSL
;
A
#
# COMPACT_ATOMS: atom_id res chain seq x y z
N MET A 1 20.29 4.03 20.50
CA MET A 1 19.73 3.63 19.20
C MET A 1 18.28 3.24 19.44
N SER A 2 17.32 4.03 18.95
CA SER A 2 15.90 3.73 19.16
C SER A 2 15.56 2.42 18.47
N SER A 3 15.21 1.40 19.25
CA SER A 3 14.47 0.25 18.76
C SER A 3 13.21 0.81 18.11
N ALA A 4 13.16 0.79 16.78
CA ALA A 4 11.92 0.99 16.03
C ALA A 4 11.01 -0.16 16.45
N LEU A 5 10.26 0.05 17.53
CA LEU A 5 9.34 -0.93 18.10
C LEU A 5 8.36 -1.28 16.99
N HIS A 6 8.57 -2.44 16.37
CA HIS A 6 7.65 -3.07 15.45
C HIS A 6 6.43 -3.45 16.28
N GLN A 7 5.57 -2.46 16.52
CA GLN A 7 4.33 -2.67 17.25
C GLN A 7 3.54 -3.74 16.49
N PRO A 8 3.20 -4.86 17.12
CA PRO A 8 2.45 -5.92 16.46
C PRO A 8 1.13 -5.35 15.96
N ILE A 9 0.75 -5.71 14.73
CA ILE A 9 -0.48 -5.23 14.11
C ILE A 9 -1.66 -5.91 14.82
N GLY A 10 -2.43 -5.12 15.55
CA GLY A 10 -3.66 -5.57 16.22
C GLY A 10 -4.87 -5.62 15.28
N SER A 11 -5.99 -6.16 15.76
CA SER A 11 -7.25 -6.22 15.00
C SER A 11 -7.80 -4.84 14.60
N PHE A 12 -7.62 -3.83 15.47
CA PHE A 12 -7.97 -2.43 15.19
C PHE A 12 -7.12 -1.84 14.05
N ASP A 13 -5.83 -2.19 14.04
CA ASP A 13 -4.88 -1.76 13.01
C ASP A 13 -5.28 -2.35 11.64
N ILE A 14 -5.64 -3.63 11.61
CA ILE A 14 -6.16 -4.31 10.40
C ILE A 14 -7.40 -3.60 9.87
N SER A 15 -8.33 -3.21 10.75
CA SER A 15 -9.56 -2.52 10.36
C SER A 15 -9.27 -1.14 9.76
N THR A 16 -8.29 -0.42 10.32
CA THR A 16 -7.85 0.88 9.81
C THR A 16 -7.20 0.75 8.43
N ILE A 17 -6.29 -0.20 8.27
CA ILE A 17 -5.60 -0.49 7.00
C ILE A 17 -6.63 -0.91 5.93
N ARG A 18 -7.56 -1.78 6.28
CA ARG A 18 -8.64 -2.24 5.41
C ARG A 18 -9.52 -1.10 4.93
N ASN A 19 -9.92 -0.20 5.84
CA ASN A 19 -10.73 0.94 5.46
C ASN A 19 -9.98 1.88 4.52
N ALA A 20 -8.69 2.11 4.77
CA ALA A 20 -7.86 2.93 3.90
C ALA A 20 -7.73 2.34 2.48
N LEU A 21 -7.51 1.03 2.37
CA LEU A 21 -7.47 0.30 1.08
C LEU A 21 -8.81 0.41 0.33
N ARG A 22 -9.93 0.19 1.03
CA ARG A 22 -11.27 0.32 0.45
C ARG A 22 -11.54 1.72 -0.10
N HIS A 23 -11.18 2.76 0.66
CA HIS A 23 -11.33 4.16 0.21
C HIS A 23 -10.41 4.52 -0.96
N ALA A 24 -9.26 3.86 -1.06
CA ALA A 24 -8.35 3.95 -2.20
C ALA A 24 -8.80 3.11 -3.41
N GLY A 25 -9.88 2.34 -3.29
CA GLY A 25 -10.40 1.48 -4.36
C GLY A 25 -9.70 0.13 -4.52
N PHE A 26 -8.82 -0.24 -3.59
CA PHE A 26 -8.15 -1.54 -3.60
C PHE A 26 -9.02 -2.63 -2.99
N ARG A 27 -8.96 -3.82 -3.62
CA ARG A 27 -9.55 -5.03 -3.03
C ARG A 27 -8.63 -5.57 -1.95
N HIS A 28 -9.22 -6.21 -0.96
CA HIS A 28 -8.50 -6.82 0.17
C HIS A 28 -9.00 -8.23 0.50
N GLU A 29 -9.99 -8.71 -0.26
CA GLU A 29 -10.54 -10.07 -0.24
C GLU A 29 -10.28 -10.71 -1.60
N GLU A 30 -10.06 -12.02 -1.61
CA GLU A 30 -9.77 -12.74 -2.84
C GLU A 30 -10.94 -12.70 -3.84
N PRO A 31 -10.65 -12.72 -5.15
CA PRO A 31 -9.32 -12.70 -5.78
C PRO A 31 -8.69 -11.30 -5.81
N LEU A 32 -7.39 -11.23 -5.48
CA LEU A 32 -6.58 -10.01 -5.50
C LEU A 32 -5.64 -9.99 -6.70
N CYS A 33 -5.60 -8.87 -7.42
CA CYS A 33 -4.56 -8.67 -8.42
C CYS A 33 -3.22 -8.32 -7.76
N GLU A 34 -2.11 -8.32 -8.52
CA GLU A 34 -0.80 -7.96 -7.97
C GLU A 34 -0.77 -6.55 -7.36
N LEU A 35 -1.50 -5.61 -7.97
CA LEU A 35 -1.56 -4.23 -7.51
C LEU A 35 -2.26 -4.15 -6.14
N ASP A 36 -3.37 -4.87 -5.95
CA ASP A 36 -4.06 -4.96 -4.66
C ASP A 36 -3.14 -5.53 -3.57
N ARG A 37 -2.42 -6.63 -3.87
CA ARG A 37 -1.46 -7.23 -2.93
C ARG A 37 -0.33 -6.27 -2.58
N GLY A 38 0.16 -5.51 -3.57
CA GLY A 38 1.18 -4.49 -3.38
C GLY A 38 0.70 -3.33 -2.51
N ALA A 39 -0.51 -2.83 -2.77
CA ALA A 39 -1.14 -1.77 -2.01
C ALA A 39 -1.31 -2.17 -0.53
N ALA A 40 -1.76 -3.40 -0.27
CA ALA A 40 -1.89 -3.92 1.09
C ALA A 40 -0.55 -3.98 1.84
N ARG A 41 0.51 -4.50 1.20
CA ARG A 41 1.86 -4.53 1.79
C ARG A 41 2.39 -3.12 2.07
N HIS A 42 2.14 -2.19 1.16
CA HIS A 42 2.58 -0.81 1.32
C HIS A 42 1.85 -0.11 2.48
N ALA A 43 0.52 -0.28 2.57
CA ALA A 43 -0.29 0.25 3.66
C ALA A 43 0.16 -0.28 5.03
N ILE A 44 0.42 -1.59 5.14
CA ILE A 44 0.98 -2.23 6.33
C ILE A 44 2.32 -1.59 6.73
N THR A 45 3.21 -1.39 5.74
CA THR A 45 4.53 -0.79 5.97
C THR A 45 4.42 0.65 6.49
N LEU A 46 3.55 1.46 5.88
CA LEU A 46 3.30 2.84 6.33
C LEU A 46 2.74 2.89 7.75
N TYR A 47 1.81 1.98 8.06
CA TYR A 47 1.21 1.87 9.38
C TYR A 47 2.25 1.55 10.45
N GLN A 48 3.12 0.57 10.18
CA GLN A 48 4.24 0.21 11.06
C GLN A 48 5.25 1.35 11.24
N LYS A 49 5.41 2.21 10.22
CA LYS A 49 6.25 3.43 10.28
C LYS A 49 5.58 4.63 10.97
N GLY A 50 4.34 4.50 11.43
CA GLY A 50 3.65 5.53 12.21
C GLY A 50 2.54 6.27 11.48
N VAL A 51 2.24 5.96 10.22
CA VAL A 51 1.07 6.51 9.51
C VAL A 51 -0.18 5.76 9.95
N ARG A 52 -0.71 6.16 11.11
CA ARG A 52 -1.77 5.40 11.82
C ARG A 52 -3.19 5.83 11.45
N ARG A 53 -3.38 7.01 10.86
CA ARG A 53 -4.72 7.53 10.53
C ARG A 53 -5.13 7.07 9.13
N SER A 54 -6.36 6.58 9.01
CA SER A 54 -6.90 6.17 7.72
C SER A 54 -6.88 7.31 6.69
N GLY A 55 -7.14 8.55 7.11
CA GLY A 55 -7.11 9.72 6.23
C GLY A 55 -5.71 10.04 5.67
N ASP A 56 -4.65 9.61 6.32
CA ASP A 56 -3.26 9.78 5.85
C ASP A 56 -2.81 8.57 5.02
N LEU A 57 -3.31 7.37 5.35
CA LEU A 57 -2.99 6.13 4.63
C LEU A 57 -3.58 6.11 3.21
N THR A 58 -4.85 6.51 3.05
CA THR A 58 -5.53 6.50 1.74
C THR A 58 -4.75 7.29 0.67
N PRO A 59 -4.42 8.57 0.86
CA PRO A 59 -3.66 9.33 -0.15
C PRO A 59 -2.23 8.78 -0.34
N ALA A 60 -1.59 8.26 0.72
CA ALA A 60 -0.25 7.68 0.60
C ALA A 60 -0.24 6.39 -0.25
N VAL A 61 -1.25 5.54 -0.11
CA VAL A 61 -1.40 4.31 -0.91
C VAL A 61 -1.73 4.66 -2.37
N ASN A 62 -2.60 5.65 -2.62
CA ASN A 62 -2.88 6.13 -3.98
C ASN A 62 -1.60 6.64 -4.67
N LEU A 63 -0.83 7.49 -3.98
CA LEU A 63 0.42 8.01 -4.51
C LEU A 63 1.44 6.90 -4.81
N TRP A 64 1.49 5.86 -3.99
CA TRP A 64 2.33 4.69 -4.25
C TRP A 64 1.87 3.92 -5.48
N ALA A 65 0.56 3.73 -5.65
CA ALA A 65 0.00 3.00 -6.79
C ALA A 65 0.28 3.74 -8.09
N ASP A 66 0.08 5.05 -8.14
CA ASP A 66 0.39 5.90 -9.30
C ASP A 66 1.85 5.76 -9.71
N LYS A 67 2.77 5.87 -8.75
CA LYS A 67 4.21 5.68 -8.99
C LYS A 67 4.55 4.28 -9.48
N THR A 68 3.88 3.26 -8.96
CA THR A 68 4.09 1.86 -9.35
C THR A 68 3.63 1.62 -10.78
N VAL A 69 2.49 2.17 -11.18
CA VAL A 69 1.96 2.09 -12.55
C VAL A 69 2.89 2.81 -13.52
N LEU A 70 3.31 4.04 -13.20
CA LEU A 70 4.23 4.81 -14.05
C LEU A 70 5.58 4.11 -14.22
N THR A 71 6.10 3.50 -13.15
CA THR A 71 7.35 2.72 -13.22
C THR A 71 7.18 1.50 -14.12
N ARG A 72 6.09 0.72 -13.96
CA ARG A 72 5.80 -0.42 -14.83
C ARG A 72 5.67 -0.01 -16.30
N GLN A 73 5.02 1.11 -16.59
CA GLN A 73 4.90 1.63 -17.96
C GLN A 73 6.27 1.99 -18.55
N LYS A 74 7.12 2.69 -17.80
CA LYS A 74 8.48 3.04 -18.26
C LYS A 74 9.30 1.78 -18.60
N HIS A 75 9.23 0.76 -17.76
CA HIS A 75 9.92 -0.52 -18.02
C HIS A 75 9.38 -1.26 -19.24
N ASN A 76 8.06 -1.23 -19.49
CA ASN A 76 7.47 -1.82 -20.69
C ASN A 76 7.89 -1.10 -21.97
N VAL A 77 7.96 0.23 -21.95
CA VAL A 77 8.40 1.02 -23.12
C VAL A 77 9.88 0.78 -23.43
N GLN A 78 10.72 0.64 -22.39
CA GLN A 78 12.16 0.38 -22.56
C GLN A 78 12.46 -1.07 -22.99
N GLY A 79 11.61 -2.03 -22.64
CA GLY A 79 11.70 -3.43 -23.09
C GLY A 79 11.20 -3.68 -24.51
N SER A 80 10.57 -2.69 -25.15
CA SER A 80 10.08 -2.77 -26.54
C SER A 80 10.96 -2.04 -27.56
N SER A 81 12.15 -1.56 -27.16
CA SER A 81 13.16 -1.10 -28.13
C SER A 81 13.98 -2.31 -28.59
N LEU A 82 13.62 -2.83 -29.77
CA LEU A 82 14.42 -3.76 -30.59
C LEU A 82 15.67 -3.07 -31.13
#